data_AF-H3CPV2-F1
#
_entry.id   AF-H3CPV2-F1
#
_cell.length_a   1.000
_cell.length_b   1.000
_cell.length_c   1.000
_cell.angle_alpha   90.00
_cell.angle_beta   90.00
_cell.angle_gamma   90.00
#
_symmetry.space_group_name_H-M   'P 1'
#
loop_
_entity.id
_entity.type
_entity.pdbx_description
1 polymer ?
#
loop_
_entity_poly.entity_id
_entity_poly.type
_entity_poly.pdbx_seq_one_letter_code
_entity_poly.pdbx_strand_id
1 'polypeptide(L)'
;KTGKLLQSLLKSTDIQEKLDFEIRMREGAYKLLLACSKREQVLAASKNLLTCNARIGAYLAQLQERSEQQGMLGAARRFDRALGSAERLACAATVAISGLRIPLMWRDSDHFNNRGSSRRVAVFCLLQMDSEVFDTQMMVVDRSVTDICFEGTFIFKGAVPEFELRVALWSCAVEDDPTLVNTPKKLARKLRNSLGRSAGMQHCPLLDTPDPDTFLRHNPVPVNRGAKYSLLAYASLRLPEAESHSLVVLQNADYSSWLPLYGNLCCKLVAQPVCMTSTMMCGYLSQKKSVEGIDHCCRLFCVLSAGVLSCYFTPEEIEAKVPPTLRVAIDKDTRIRVIEKGRSGQTSRSLCVLNPSPGGSQTLVFSADGSEELEDWLDALHQHLFDQGQWLHCCDQLMKIEVESPRKPSLFLAKQADSVYNDLSINSPGRLEGITDIIHSKIEETDGRFLIGEEPMAVAANWSTLFDGSRSLLVQKSILSESKTSTPYSSPISTSASNSSKKRRAPPPPPSGQ
;
A
#
# COMPACT_ATOMS: atom_id res chain seq x y z
N LYS A 1 16.22 -21.10 -22.37
CA LYS A 1 17.38 -20.34 -21.83
C LYS A 1 17.27 -18.83 -22.12
N THR A 2 16.84 -18.43 -23.31
CA THR A 2 16.58 -17.01 -23.70
C THR A 2 15.49 -16.33 -22.88
N GLY A 3 14.38 -17.01 -22.56
CA GLY A 3 13.29 -16.44 -21.74
C GLY A 3 13.69 -16.06 -20.31
N LYS A 4 14.50 -16.90 -19.62
CA LYS A 4 14.99 -16.59 -18.25
C LYS A 4 15.95 -15.40 -18.22
N LEU A 5 16.80 -15.24 -19.25
CA LEU A 5 17.69 -14.09 -19.40
C LEU A 5 16.91 -12.81 -19.67
N LEU A 6 15.91 -12.86 -20.56
CA LEU A 6 15.07 -11.70 -20.86
C LEU A 6 14.26 -11.26 -19.63
N GLN A 7 13.72 -12.22 -18.87
CA GLN A 7 12.99 -11.94 -17.63
C GLN A 7 13.91 -11.41 -16.53
N SER A 8 15.15 -11.87 -16.44
CA SER A 8 16.17 -11.32 -15.53
C SER A 8 16.56 -9.88 -15.90
N LEU A 9 16.68 -9.57 -17.19
CA LEU A 9 16.99 -8.23 -17.69
C LEU A 9 15.84 -7.26 -17.43
N LEU A 10 14.60 -7.66 -17.75
CA LEU A 10 13.40 -6.85 -17.49
C LEU A 10 13.18 -6.58 -15.99
N LYS A 11 13.43 -7.58 -15.14
CA LYS A 11 13.39 -7.39 -13.69
C LYS A 11 14.55 -6.51 -13.18
N SER A 12 15.64 -6.39 -13.93
CA SER A 12 16.76 -5.51 -13.55
C SER A 12 16.46 -4.05 -13.90
N THR A 13 15.81 -3.82 -15.05
CA THR A 13 15.38 -2.48 -15.45
C THR A 13 14.26 -1.95 -14.55
N ASP A 14 13.29 -2.79 -14.16
CA ASP A 14 12.22 -2.39 -13.22
C ASP A 14 12.76 -1.94 -11.85
N ILE A 15 13.76 -2.65 -11.31
CA ILE A 15 14.36 -2.25 -10.02
C ILE A 15 15.17 -0.97 -10.16
N GLN A 16 15.89 -0.79 -11.27
CA GLN A 16 16.64 0.44 -11.52
C GLN A 16 15.70 1.66 -11.61
N GLU A 17 14.57 1.53 -12.30
CA GLU A 17 13.57 2.60 -12.38
C GLU A 17 12.98 2.96 -11.01
N LYS A 18 12.69 1.95 -10.18
CA LYS A 18 12.23 2.13 -8.80
C LYS A 18 13.29 2.81 -7.93
N LEU A 19 14.56 2.42 -8.07
CA LEU A 19 15.69 3.03 -7.38
C LEU A 19 15.84 4.50 -7.77
N ASP A 20 15.86 4.82 -9.06
CA ASP A 20 15.97 6.19 -9.56
C ASP A 20 14.78 7.06 -9.14
N PHE A 21 13.59 6.47 -9.05
CA PHE A 21 12.41 7.13 -8.49
C PHE A 21 12.61 7.47 -7.01
N GLU A 22 13.01 6.50 -6.18
CA GLU A 22 13.21 6.73 -4.74
C GLU A 22 14.35 7.72 -4.45
N ILE A 23 15.42 7.72 -5.26
CA ILE A 23 16.49 8.72 -5.16
C ILE A 23 15.92 10.13 -5.41
N ARG A 24 15.11 10.32 -6.45
CA ARG A 24 14.46 11.62 -6.73
C ARG A 24 13.48 12.01 -5.62
N MET A 25 12.69 11.05 -5.10
CA MET A 25 11.78 11.29 -3.98
C MET A 25 12.54 11.72 -2.72
N ARG A 26 13.67 11.08 -2.44
CA ARG A 26 14.57 11.44 -1.34
C ARG A 26 15.10 12.86 -1.49
N GLU A 27 15.58 13.26 -2.67
CA GLU A 27 16.03 14.62 -2.94
C GLU A 27 14.91 15.66 -2.75
N GLY A 28 13.70 15.33 -3.21
CA GLY A 28 12.50 16.15 -3.00
C GLY A 28 12.17 16.32 -1.51
N ALA A 29 12.17 15.22 -0.75
CA ALA A 29 11.93 15.24 0.69
C ALA A 29 13.01 16.03 1.44
N TYR A 30 14.27 15.97 1.00
CA TYR A 30 15.37 16.76 1.56
C TYR A 30 15.14 18.26 1.34
N LYS A 31 14.80 18.67 0.11
CA LYS A 31 14.50 20.08 -0.20
C LYS A 31 13.29 20.58 0.59
N LEU A 32 12.24 19.75 0.70
CA LEU A 32 11.05 20.06 1.49
C LEU A 32 11.43 20.26 2.96
N LEU A 33 12.24 19.38 3.53
CA LEU A 33 12.71 19.47 4.91
C LEU A 33 13.44 20.79 5.19
N LEU A 34 14.22 21.29 4.22
CA LEU A 34 14.88 22.60 4.32
C LEU A 34 13.90 23.78 4.19
N ALA A 35 12.72 23.58 3.61
CA ALA A 35 11.67 24.60 3.53
C ALA A 35 10.69 24.54 4.71
N CYS A 36 10.64 23.43 5.45
CA CYS A 36 9.73 23.24 6.57
C CYS A 36 9.93 24.31 7.65
N SER A 37 8.82 24.89 8.09
CA SER A 37 8.78 25.86 9.19
C SER A 37 7.97 25.34 10.38
N LYS A 38 6.99 24.46 10.13
CA LYS A 38 6.17 23.83 11.18
C LYS A 38 6.76 22.48 11.60
N ARG A 39 6.63 22.13 12.89
CA ARG A 39 7.16 20.87 13.44
C ARG A 39 6.58 19.63 12.76
N GLU A 40 5.27 19.60 12.51
CA GLU A 40 4.61 18.49 11.81
C GLU A 40 5.17 18.27 10.41
N GLN A 41 5.47 19.35 9.68
CA GLN A 41 6.09 19.27 8.36
C GLN A 41 7.50 18.68 8.45
N VAL A 42 8.28 19.10 9.47
CA VAL A 42 9.61 18.53 9.74
C VAL A 42 9.50 17.04 10.05
N LEU A 43 8.55 16.61 10.89
CA LEU A 43 8.33 15.21 11.23
C LEU A 43 7.97 14.38 10.00
N ALA A 44 7.06 14.87 9.16
CA ALA A 44 6.63 14.19 7.94
C ALA A 44 7.75 14.11 6.89
N ALA A 45 8.46 15.21 6.62
CA ALA A 45 9.56 15.23 5.67
C ALA A 45 10.74 14.35 6.14
N SER A 46 11.02 14.33 7.45
CA SER A 46 12.07 13.48 8.03
C SER A 46 11.70 11.99 7.96
N LYS A 47 10.42 11.65 8.20
CA LYS A 47 9.91 10.29 7.96
C LYS A 47 10.13 9.90 6.51
N ASN A 48 9.71 10.74 5.55
CA ASN A 48 9.82 10.44 4.13
C ASN A 48 11.28 10.20 3.71
N LEU A 49 12.23 10.97 4.25
CA LEU A 49 13.65 10.70 4.02
C LEU A 49 14.08 9.32 4.54
N LEU A 50 13.64 8.96 5.75
CA LEU A 50 13.95 7.66 6.35
C LEU A 50 13.35 6.50 5.54
N THR A 51 12.10 6.62 5.10
CA THR A 51 11.43 5.58 4.28
C THR A 51 12.05 5.46 2.89
N CYS A 52 12.41 6.58 2.25
CA CYS A 52 13.13 6.56 0.96
C CYS A 52 14.50 5.90 1.12
N ASN A 53 15.25 6.23 2.18
CA ASN A 53 16.54 5.60 2.47
C ASN A 53 16.40 4.08 2.65
N ALA A 54 15.37 3.62 3.36
CA ALA A 54 15.12 2.20 3.56
C ALA A 54 14.84 1.48 2.22
N ARG A 55 14.00 2.07 1.35
CA ARG A 55 13.71 1.53 0.01
C ARG A 55 14.95 1.51 -0.89
N ILE A 56 15.71 2.60 -0.93
CA ILE A 56 16.96 2.68 -1.69
C ILE A 56 17.93 1.58 -1.24
N GLY A 57 18.11 1.42 0.07
CA GLY A 57 18.97 0.38 0.62
C GLY A 57 18.51 -1.03 0.22
N ALA A 58 17.20 -1.29 0.27
CA ALA A 58 16.61 -2.56 -0.12
C ALA A 58 16.81 -2.87 -1.63
N TYR A 59 16.63 -1.87 -2.50
CA TYR A 59 16.86 -2.04 -3.94
C TYR A 59 18.34 -2.21 -4.30
N LEU A 60 19.24 -1.47 -3.64
CA LEU A 60 20.69 -1.62 -3.83
C LEU A 60 21.17 -3.02 -3.40
N ALA A 61 20.72 -3.51 -2.24
CA ALA A 61 21.02 -4.85 -1.77
C ALA A 61 20.58 -5.93 -2.78
N GLN A 62 19.35 -5.79 -3.33
CA GLN A 62 18.85 -6.72 -4.33
C GLN A 62 19.64 -6.69 -5.65
N LEU A 63 20.09 -5.51 -6.10
CA LEU A 63 20.94 -5.38 -7.28
C LEU A 63 22.32 -6.02 -7.05
N GLN A 64 22.87 -5.86 -5.84
CA GLN A 64 24.15 -6.46 -5.46
C GLN A 64 24.08 -7.99 -5.46
N GLU A 65 23.08 -8.58 -4.80
CA GLU A 65 22.88 -10.03 -4.77
C GLU A 65 22.76 -10.63 -6.17
N ARG A 66 22.07 -9.94 -7.09
CA ARG A 66 21.97 -10.39 -8.49
C ARG A 66 23.28 -10.29 -9.24
N SER A 67 24.06 -9.25 -9.01
CA SER A 67 25.37 -9.08 -9.63
C SER A 67 26.32 -10.21 -9.20
N GLU A 68 26.32 -10.54 -7.91
CA GLU A 68 27.07 -11.66 -7.35
C GLU A 68 26.63 -13.01 -7.92
N GLN A 69 25.32 -13.25 -8.02
CA GLN A 69 24.76 -14.47 -8.65
C GLN A 69 25.16 -14.58 -10.13
N GLN A 70 25.15 -13.48 -10.88
CA GLN A 70 25.58 -13.45 -12.29
C GLN A 70 27.10 -13.66 -12.44
N GLY A 71 27.90 -13.13 -11.52
CA GLY A 71 29.34 -13.38 -11.44
C GLY A 71 29.65 -14.85 -11.13
N MET A 72 28.89 -15.49 -10.23
CA MET A 72 29.06 -16.90 -9.88
C MET A 72 28.57 -17.87 -10.97
N LEU A 73 27.58 -17.49 -11.78
CA LEU A 73 27.14 -18.27 -12.95
C LEU A 73 28.23 -18.40 -14.04
N GLY A 74 29.28 -17.57 -14.00
CA GLY A 74 30.49 -17.71 -14.79
C GLY A 74 31.41 -18.86 -14.34
N ALA A 75 31.40 -19.21 -13.05
CA ALA A 75 32.24 -20.27 -12.46
C ALA A 75 31.48 -21.59 -12.21
N ALA A 76 30.16 -21.54 -12.02
CA ALA A 76 29.32 -22.68 -11.61
C ALA A 76 28.80 -23.57 -12.76
N ARG A 77 29.27 -23.41 -14.00
CA ARG A 77 28.90 -24.33 -15.11
C ARG A 77 29.47 -25.76 -14.97
N ARG A 78 30.26 -26.06 -13.93
CA ARG A 78 30.88 -27.38 -13.72
C ARG A 78 30.21 -28.27 -12.67
N PHE A 79 29.28 -27.78 -11.84
CA PHE A 79 28.71 -28.59 -10.74
C PHE A 79 27.21 -28.89 -10.86
N ASP A 80 26.47 -28.25 -11.76
CA ASP A 80 25.01 -28.38 -11.83
C ASP A 80 24.52 -29.46 -12.81
N ARG A 81 25.34 -30.49 -13.05
CA ARG A 81 24.98 -31.69 -13.83
C ARG A 81 25.10 -32.98 -13.03
N ALA A 82 25.38 -32.90 -11.72
CA ALA A 82 25.71 -34.05 -10.88
C ALA A 82 24.66 -34.41 -9.81
N LEU A 83 23.57 -33.64 -9.63
CA LEU A 83 22.43 -34.08 -8.81
C LEU A 83 21.23 -34.38 -9.70
N GLY A 84 20.96 -35.67 -9.90
CA GLY A 84 19.85 -36.23 -10.69
C GLY A 84 18.46 -36.05 -10.06
N SER A 85 18.20 -34.95 -9.36
CA SER A 85 16.87 -34.55 -8.93
C SER A 85 16.82 -33.02 -8.91
N ALA A 86 16.10 -32.42 -9.87
CA ALA A 86 15.72 -31.03 -9.72
C ALA A 86 14.84 -30.94 -8.47
N GLU A 87 15.37 -30.35 -7.40
CA GLU A 87 14.61 -30.09 -6.18
C GLU A 87 13.39 -29.24 -6.58
N ARG A 88 12.18 -29.74 -6.29
CA ARG A 88 10.95 -29.00 -6.61
C ARG A 88 10.94 -27.71 -5.80
N LEU A 89 10.64 -26.60 -6.45
CA LEU A 89 10.51 -25.30 -5.80
C LEU A 89 9.05 -25.07 -5.45
N ALA A 90 8.79 -24.51 -4.26
CA ALA A 90 7.43 -24.17 -3.86
C ALA A 90 6.88 -23.06 -4.76
N CYS A 91 5.58 -23.10 -5.04
CA CYS A 91 4.91 -21.98 -5.69
C CYS A 91 5.03 -20.72 -4.82
N ALA A 92 5.05 -19.56 -5.46
CA ALA A 92 5.05 -18.30 -4.73
C ALA A 92 3.66 -17.99 -4.14
N ALA A 93 3.60 -17.08 -3.18
CA ALA A 93 2.35 -16.57 -2.61
C ALA A 93 2.26 -15.05 -2.68
N THR A 94 1.03 -14.56 -2.54
CA THR A 94 0.76 -13.18 -2.15
C THR A 94 0.57 -13.14 -0.63
N VAL A 95 1.38 -12.36 0.07
CA VAL A 95 1.29 -12.17 1.52
C VAL A 95 0.68 -10.81 1.80
N ALA A 96 -0.29 -10.73 2.70
CA ALA A 96 -0.90 -9.49 3.12
C ALA A 96 -0.95 -9.36 4.63
N ILE A 97 -0.68 -8.15 5.11
CA ILE A 97 -0.77 -7.80 6.53
C ILE A 97 -1.73 -6.62 6.71
N SER A 98 -2.60 -6.71 7.70
CA SER A 98 -3.63 -5.71 8.02
C SER A 98 -3.90 -5.66 9.52
N GLY A 99 -4.61 -4.62 9.97
CA GLY A 99 -5.05 -4.49 11.37
C GLY A 99 -3.89 -4.37 12.35
N LEU A 100 -2.81 -3.68 11.97
CA LEU A 100 -1.64 -3.45 12.83
C LEU A 100 -2.07 -2.68 14.08
N ARG A 101 -1.96 -3.33 15.25
CA ARG A 101 -2.26 -2.75 16.56
C ARG A 101 -1.15 -3.07 17.55
N ILE A 102 -0.62 -2.05 18.22
CA ILE A 102 0.43 -2.19 19.24
C ILE A 102 -0.13 -1.65 20.56
N PRO A 103 -0.51 -2.52 21.50
CA PRO A 103 -1.01 -2.10 22.80
C PRO A 103 0.06 -1.41 23.65
N LEU A 104 -0.36 -0.39 24.39
CA LEU A 104 0.46 0.38 25.31
C LEU A 104 0.11 0.05 26.77
N MET A 105 1.10 0.17 27.66
CA MET A 105 1.00 -0.12 29.09
C MET A 105 1.37 1.11 29.92
N TRP A 106 0.50 2.12 29.89
CA TRP A 106 0.68 3.31 30.72
C TRP A 106 0.61 2.96 32.20
N ARG A 107 1.43 3.61 33.03
CA ARG A 107 1.25 3.58 34.49
C ARG A 107 0.05 4.43 34.87
N ASP A 108 -0.65 4.06 35.93
CA ASP A 108 -1.81 4.84 36.42
C ASP A 108 -1.45 6.30 36.71
N SER A 109 -0.24 6.53 37.23
CA SER A 109 0.30 7.87 37.48
C SER A 109 0.49 8.71 36.21
N ASP A 110 0.70 8.07 35.07
CA ASP A 110 1.03 8.74 33.81
C ASP A 110 -0.24 8.93 32.96
N HIS A 111 -1.17 7.97 33.05
CA HIS A 111 -2.46 7.98 32.35
C HIS A 111 -3.47 8.94 33.00
N PHE A 112 -3.64 8.88 34.33
CA PHE A 112 -4.71 9.60 35.04
C PHE A 112 -4.29 10.93 35.67
N ASN A 113 -2.99 11.24 35.75
CA ASN A 113 -2.53 12.48 36.37
C ASN A 113 -2.22 13.57 35.34
N ASN A 114 -3.08 14.59 35.26
CA ASN A 114 -2.88 15.77 34.41
C ASN A 114 -1.68 16.66 34.83
N ARG A 115 -0.94 16.28 35.88
CA ARG A 115 0.24 17.03 36.38
C ARG A 115 1.58 16.63 35.74
N GLY A 116 1.63 15.55 34.96
CA GLY A 116 2.82 15.12 34.21
C GLY A 116 2.95 15.78 32.83
N SER A 117 4.12 15.76 32.18
CA SER A 117 4.34 16.37 30.87
C SER A 117 3.46 15.74 29.78
N SER A 118 2.87 16.59 28.92
CA SER A 118 2.09 16.22 27.72
C SER A 118 2.99 15.62 26.63
N ARG A 119 3.85 14.66 26.99
CA ARG A 119 4.85 14.12 26.06
C ARG A 119 4.13 13.45 24.91
N ARG A 120 4.30 14.05 23.73
CA ARG A 120 3.80 13.56 22.47
C ARG A 120 4.94 12.87 21.72
N VAL A 121 4.66 11.73 21.12
CA VAL A 121 5.64 10.95 20.36
C VAL A 121 5.07 10.68 18.98
N ALA A 122 5.79 11.08 17.94
CA ALA A 122 5.46 10.74 16.57
C ALA A 122 5.94 9.32 16.27
N VAL A 123 5.06 8.48 15.73
CA VAL A 123 5.34 7.08 15.43
C VAL A 123 4.88 6.69 14.03
N PHE A 124 5.57 5.72 13.44
CA PHE A 124 5.15 5.02 12.23
C PHE A 124 5.85 3.66 12.17
N CYS A 125 5.34 2.75 11.33
CA CYS A 125 5.97 1.45 11.08
C CYS A 125 6.57 1.39 9.68
N LEU A 126 7.73 0.74 9.58
CA LEU A 126 8.26 0.19 8.34
C LEU A 126 7.96 -1.30 8.27
N LEU A 127 7.45 -1.75 7.14
CA LEU A 127 7.22 -3.16 6.85
C LEU A 127 8.15 -3.55 5.71
N GLN A 128 9.02 -4.51 5.95
CA GLN A 128 10.01 -4.96 4.99
C GLN A 128 9.92 -6.47 4.82
N MET A 129 9.83 -6.91 3.56
CA MET A 129 9.96 -8.31 3.18
C MET A 129 10.82 -8.32 1.91
N ASP A 130 11.97 -8.99 1.99
CA ASP A 130 13.00 -8.95 0.94
C ASP A 130 13.35 -7.49 0.55
N SER A 131 13.19 -7.14 -0.72
CA SER A 131 13.42 -5.80 -1.26
C SER A 131 12.19 -4.89 -1.26
N GLU A 132 11.00 -5.41 -0.93
CA GLU A 132 9.77 -4.63 -0.85
C GLU A 132 9.66 -3.97 0.53
N VAL A 133 9.53 -2.64 0.53
CA VAL A 133 9.45 -1.83 1.77
C VAL A 133 8.23 -0.90 1.72
N PHE A 134 7.31 -1.10 2.65
CA PHE A 134 6.13 -0.26 2.88
C PHE A 134 6.27 0.53 4.19
N ASP A 135 5.49 1.62 4.30
CA ASP A 135 5.41 2.43 5.51
C ASP A 135 3.96 2.76 5.86
N THR A 136 3.66 2.88 7.16
CA THR A 136 2.36 3.35 7.66
C THR A 136 2.31 4.86 7.73
N GLN A 137 1.11 5.46 7.83
CA GLN A 137 0.99 6.89 8.12
C GLN A 137 1.65 7.25 9.48
N MET A 138 2.27 8.42 9.55
CA MET A 138 2.80 8.95 10.81
C MET A 138 1.66 9.46 11.68
N MET A 139 1.68 9.10 12.96
CA MET A 139 0.70 9.54 13.93
C MET A 139 1.39 10.08 15.17
N VAL A 140 0.76 11.03 15.86
CA VAL A 140 1.24 11.54 17.15
C VAL A 140 0.47 10.85 18.26
N VAL A 141 1.21 10.19 19.14
CA VAL A 141 0.70 9.41 20.28
C VAL A 141 0.97 10.20 21.56
N ASP A 142 -0.05 10.26 22.42
CA ASP A 142 0.05 10.78 23.77
C ASP A 142 -0.54 9.76 24.77
N ARG A 143 -0.59 10.17 26.04
CA ARG A 143 -1.10 9.34 27.13
C ARG A 143 -2.55 8.87 26.96
N SER A 144 -3.36 9.53 26.13
CA SER A 144 -4.78 9.15 25.93
C SER A 144 -4.94 7.92 25.04
N VAL A 145 -3.89 7.55 24.31
CA VAL A 145 -3.89 6.44 23.38
C VAL A 145 -3.53 5.15 24.12
N THR A 146 -4.45 4.18 24.19
CA THR A 146 -4.17 2.85 24.77
C THR A 146 -3.51 1.91 23.77
N ASP A 147 -3.74 2.14 22.48
CA ASP A 147 -3.33 1.26 21.39
C ASP A 147 -2.92 2.08 20.18
N ILE A 148 -1.75 1.78 19.63
CA ILE A 148 -1.30 2.37 18.36
C ILE A 148 -1.88 1.52 17.24
N CYS A 149 -2.88 2.04 16.54
CA CYS A 149 -3.52 1.37 15.41
C CYS A 149 -3.12 2.03 14.09
N PHE A 150 -2.62 1.25 13.13
CA PHE A 150 -2.35 1.74 11.78
C PHE A 150 -3.38 1.19 10.81
N GLU A 151 -4.03 2.08 10.06
CA GLU A 151 -4.95 1.70 8.99
C GLU A 151 -4.18 1.27 7.72
N GLY A 152 -4.76 0.34 6.98
CA GLY A 152 -4.26 -0.12 5.69
C GLY A 152 -4.01 -1.63 5.62
N THR A 153 -3.94 -2.10 4.37
CA THR A 153 -3.55 -3.47 4.02
C THR A 153 -2.30 -3.38 3.15
N PHE A 154 -1.21 -4.02 3.59
CA PHE A 154 0.06 -4.04 2.87
C PHE A 154 0.21 -5.40 2.18
N ILE A 155 0.42 -5.40 0.87
CA ILE A 155 0.45 -6.61 0.04
C ILE A 155 1.84 -6.76 -0.56
N PHE A 156 2.44 -7.92 -0.31
CA PHE A 156 3.71 -8.36 -0.86
C PHE A 156 3.49 -9.49 -1.85
N LYS A 157 4.20 -9.47 -2.98
CA LYS A 157 4.00 -10.44 -4.06
C LYS A 157 5.23 -11.30 -4.26
N GLY A 158 5.02 -12.57 -4.58
CA GLY A 158 6.12 -13.47 -4.92
C GLY A 158 6.85 -14.03 -3.71
N ALA A 159 6.20 -14.05 -2.54
CA ALA A 159 6.77 -14.60 -1.32
C ALA A 159 6.99 -16.12 -1.45
N VAL A 160 8.10 -16.61 -0.91
CA VAL A 160 8.36 -18.04 -0.72
C VAL A 160 7.92 -18.48 0.68
N PRO A 161 7.71 -19.79 0.95
CA PRO A 161 7.25 -20.27 2.26
C PRO A 161 8.13 -19.81 3.44
N GLU A 162 9.44 -19.63 3.21
CA GLU A 162 10.43 -19.23 4.21
C GLU A 162 10.53 -17.71 4.42
N PHE A 163 9.58 -16.92 3.89
CA PHE A 163 9.61 -15.47 3.99
C PHE A 163 9.75 -14.99 5.45
N GLU A 164 10.41 -13.85 5.63
CA GLU A 164 10.45 -13.14 6.90
C GLU A 164 9.99 -11.70 6.68
N LEU A 165 8.81 -11.37 7.21
CA LEU A 165 8.25 -10.02 7.20
C LEU A 165 8.66 -9.31 8.49
N ARG A 166 9.49 -8.27 8.36
CA ARG A 166 9.91 -7.43 9.49
C ARG A 166 9.01 -6.21 9.62
N VAL A 167 8.38 -6.04 10.78
CA VAL A 167 7.62 -4.85 11.15
C VAL A 167 8.42 -4.06 12.19
N ALA A 168 8.85 -2.85 11.84
CA ALA A 168 9.73 -2.01 12.65
C ALA A 168 9.02 -0.70 13.05
N LEU A 169 8.79 -0.51 14.35
CA LEU A 169 8.18 0.70 14.92
C LEU A 169 9.25 1.78 15.15
N TRP A 170 9.13 2.90 14.46
CA TRP A 170 9.98 4.07 14.61
C TRP A 170 9.27 5.15 15.43
N SER A 171 10.04 5.87 16.23
CA SER A 171 9.53 6.88 17.16
C SER A 171 10.40 8.13 17.17
N CYS A 172 9.78 9.29 17.35
CA CYS A 172 10.46 10.57 17.53
C CYS A 172 9.72 11.38 18.60
N ALA A 173 10.47 11.99 19.53
CA ALA A 173 9.89 12.94 20.47
C ALA A 173 9.29 14.13 19.70
N VAL A 174 8.06 14.52 20.03
CA VAL A 174 7.50 15.80 19.62
C VAL A 174 7.77 16.78 20.75
N GLU A 175 8.84 17.55 20.62
CA GLU A 175 9.14 18.62 21.57
C GLU A 175 8.05 19.70 21.46
N ASP A 176 7.36 19.99 22.54
CA ASP A 176 6.50 21.16 22.64
C ASP A 176 7.40 22.39 22.84
N ASP A 177 7.18 23.46 22.05
CA ASP A 177 7.83 24.73 22.33
C ASP A 177 7.44 25.14 23.77
N PRO A 178 8.41 25.34 24.69
CA PRO A 178 8.08 25.78 26.02
C PRO A 178 7.36 27.12 25.88
N THR A 179 6.13 27.17 26.39
CA THR A 179 5.31 28.38 26.41
C THR A 179 6.17 29.56 26.86
N LEU A 180 6.33 30.49 25.93
CA LEU A 180 6.83 31.85 26.04
C LEU A 180 6.80 32.43 27.47
N VAL A 181 7.83 32.16 28.29
CA VAL A 181 8.19 33.08 29.37
C VAL A 181 9.21 34.05 28.80
N ASN A 182 8.66 35.16 28.31
CA ASN A 182 9.37 36.33 27.84
C ASN A 182 10.51 36.74 28.79
N THR A 183 11.74 36.81 28.27
CA THR A 183 12.52 38.06 28.27
C THR A 183 13.59 38.01 27.16
N PRO A 184 13.55 38.91 26.15
CA PRO A 184 14.63 39.00 25.18
C PRO A 184 15.79 39.81 25.78
N LYS A 185 16.86 39.13 26.20
CA LYS A 185 18.11 39.83 26.56
C LYS A 185 19.01 39.95 25.34
N LYS A 186 18.90 41.14 24.72
CA LYS A 186 19.98 41.95 24.12
C LYS A 186 20.86 41.31 23.04
N LEU A 187 20.55 41.73 21.81
CA LEU A 187 21.48 42.17 20.76
C LEU A 187 22.97 42.17 21.15
N ALA A 188 23.73 41.24 20.58
CA ALA A 188 25.16 41.41 20.34
C ALA A 188 25.50 40.97 18.91
N ARG A 189 25.40 41.96 18.03
CA ARG A 189 25.92 42.03 16.67
C ARG A 189 27.38 41.56 16.60
N LYS A 190 27.65 40.44 15.92
CA LYS A 190 28.90 40.23 15.15
C LYS A 190 28.63 39.42 13.88
N LEU A 191 28.28 40.15 12.82
CA LEU A 191 28.52 39.74 11.45
C LEU A 191 30.04 39.65 11.24
N ARG A 192 30.54 38.50 10.82
CA ARG A 192 31.83 38.41 10.12
C ARG A 192 31.56 37.82 8.74
N ASN A 193 31.54 38.71 7.75
CA ASN A 193 31.58 38.37 6.35
C ASN A 193 32.90 37.65 6.04
N SER A 194 32.81 36.57 5.28
CA SER A 194 33.76 36.32 4.19
C SER A 194 33.08 35.49 3.10
N LEU A 195 32.76 36.18 2.02
CA LEU A 195 32.61 35.62 0.68
C LEU A 195 33.89 34.85 0.32
N GLY A 196 33.74 33.59 -0.08
CA GLY A 196 34.75 32.80 -0.77
C GLY A 196 34.07 32.00 -1.86
N ARG A 197 34.40 32.30 -3.11
CA ARG A 197 33.78 31.79 -4.33
C ARG A 197 34.02 30.29 -4.53
N SER A 198 33.13 29.71 -5.33
CA SER A 198 33.32 28.58 -6.26
C SER A 198 33.68 27.21 -5.69
N ALA A 199 32.67 26.34 -5.59
CA ALA A 199 32.81 24.91 -5.87
C ALA A 199 31.57 24.51 -6.67
N GLY A 200 31.79 23.93 -7.85
CA GLY A 200 30.77 23.67 -8.85
C GLY A 200 29.66 22.76 -8.36
N MET A 201 28.52 22.87 -9.02
CA MET A 201 27.59 21.76 -9.21
C MET A 201 28.38 20.54 -9.72
N GLN A 202 28.88 19.72 -8.80
CA GLN A 202 29.10 18.32 -9.11
C GLN A 202 27.72 17.69 -9.12
N HIS A 203 27.20 17.48 -10.32
CA HIS A 203 26.36 16.32 -10.57
C HIS A 203 27.02 15.14 -9.85
N CYS A 204 26.28 14.47 -8.95
CA CYS A 204 26.70 13.17 -8.44
C CYS A 204 27.02 12.30 -9.66
N PRO A 205 28.29 11.89 -9.87
CA PRO A 205 28.54 10.78 -10.74
C PRO A 205 27.79 9.62 -10.10
N LEU A 206 26.93 8.95 -10.88
CA LEU A 206 26.47 7.61 -10.59
C LEU A 206 27.74 6.77 -10.39
N LEU A 207 28.22 6.63 -9.15
CA LEU A 207 29.44 5.88 -8.85
C LEU A 207 29.10 4.40 -8.80
N ASP A 208 29.91 3.61 -9.51
CA ASP A 208 29.92 2.16 -9.67
C ASP A 208 30.15 1.35 -8.37
N THR A 209 29.66 1.82 -7.23
CA THR A 209 29.74 1.09 -5.96
C THR A 209 28.34 0.83 -5.40
N PRO A 210 27.83 -0.41 -5.48
CA PRO A 210 26.46 -0.77 -5.12
C PRO A 210 26.26 -1.00 -3.60
N ASP A 211 27.17 -0.53 -2.75
CA ASP A 211 27.05 -0.75 -1.30
C ASP A 211 25.99 0.21 -0.70
N PRO A 212 24.89 -0.33 -0.12
CA PRO A 212 23.81 0.47 0.50
C PRO A 212 24.33 1.46 1.54
N ASP A 213 25.30 1.05 2.36
CA ASP A 213 25.84 1.87 3.44
C ASP A 213 26.72 3.00 2.91
N THR A 214 27.39 2.80 1.77
CA THR A 214 28.15 3.84 1.09
C THR A 214 27.21 4.93 0.58
N PHE A 215 26.09 4.59 -0.07
CA PHE A 215 25.14 5.59 -0.55
C PHE A 215 24.61 6.47 0.58
N LEU A 216 24.21 5.86 1.71
CA LEU A 216 23.67 6.59 2.86
C LEU A 216 24.72 7.46 3.56
N ARG A 217 25.99 7.01 3.63
CA ARG A 217 27.11 7.81 4.16
C ARG A 217 27.39 9.07 3.33
N HIS A 218 27.31 8.96 2.01
CA HIS A 218 27.48 10.09 1.10
C HIS A 218 26.27 11.03 1.07
N ASN A 219 25.15 10.60 1.65
CA ASN A 219 23.89 11.32 1.62
C ASN A 219 23.25 11.39 3.04
N PRO A 220 23.88 12.10 4.00
CA PRO A 220 23.38 12.17 5.37
C PRO A 220 22.07 12.97 5.48
N VAL A 221 21.24 12.61 6.45
CA VAL A 221 20.05 13.39 6.86
C VAL A 221 20.53 14.64 7.61
N PRO A 222 19.93 15.83 7.37
CA PRO A 222 20.42 17.06 8.00
C PRO A 222 20.08 17.07 9.50
N VAL A 223 21.08 16.70 10.31
CA VAL A 223 20.96 16.49 11.77
C VAL A 223 20.46 17.73 12.52
N ASN A 224 20.74 18.92 12.01
CA ASN A 224 20.43 20.18 12.70
C ASN A 224 19.00 20.69 12.42
N ARG A 225 18.26 20.06 11.50
CA ARG A 225 16.94 20.55 11.05
C ARG A 225 15.90 19.44 10.88
N GLY A 226 16.34 18.18 10.82
CA GLY A 226 15.48 17.00 10.76
C GLY A 226 15.00 16.53 12.13
N ALA A 227 13.87 15.83 12.15
CA ALA A 227 13.41 15.07 13.30
C ALA A 227 14.19 13.76 13.41
N LYS A 228 14.64 13.41 14.62
CA LYS A 228 15.44 12.22 14.88
C LYS A 228 14.53 11.03 15.22
N TYR A 229 14.08 10.33 14.19
CA TYR A 229 13.42 9.03 14.38
C TYR A 229 14.43 7.97 14.82
N SER A 230 14.04 7.21 15.84
CA SER A 230 14.81 6.11 16.40
C SER A 230 13.95 4.86 16.44
N LEU A 231 14.55 3.71 16.11
CA LEU A 231 13.87 2.42 16.15
C LEU A 231 13.51 2.09 17.59
N LEU A 232 12.21 1.94 17.87
CA LEU A 232 11.68 1.70 19.21
C LEU A 232 11.51 0.20 19.47
N ALA A 233 10.94 -0.52 18.52
CA ALA A 233 10.70 -1.95 18.61
C ALA A 233 10.56 -2.58 17.22
N TYR A 234 10.69 -3.90 17.13
CA TYR A 234 10.37 -4.64 15.90
C TYR A 234 9.81 -6.03 16.19
N ALA A 235 9.10 -6.60 15.21
CA ALA A 235 8.69 -8.00 15.16
C ALA A 235 9.11 -8.62 13.82
N SER A 236 9.47 -9.89 13.84
CA SER A 236 9.68 -10.72 12.64
C SER A 236 8.54 -11.72 12.54
N LEU A 237 7.82 -11.70 11.42
CA LEU A 237 6.65 -12.51 11.15
C LEU A 237 6.97 -13.51 10.05
N ARG A 238 6.52 -14.75 10.22
CA ARG A 238 6.65 -15.85 9.24
C ARG A 238 5.26 -16.34 8.86
N LEU A 239 5.13 -17.56 8.32
CA LEU A 239 3.82 -18.16 8.02
C LEU A 239 2.82 -17.95 9.18
N PRO A 240 1.51 -17.79 8.92
CA PRO A 240 0.53 -17.32 9.90
C PRO A 240 0.37 -18.26 11.11
N GLU A 241 1.20 -18.10 12.13
CA GLU A 241 1.18 -18.96 13.31
C GLU A 241 0.29 -18.41 14.43
N ALA A 242 0.01 -17.09 14.45
CA ALA A 242 -0.84 -16.43 15.45
C ALA A 242 -1.30 -15.04 14.98
N GLU A 243 -2.33 -14.46 15.61
CA GLU A 243 -2.76 -13.06 15.40
C GLU A 243 -2.01 -12.05 16.29
N SER A 244 -1.26 -12.54 17.29
CA SER A 244 -0.50 -11.73 18.24
C SER A 244 0.94 -12.21 18.30
N HIS A 245 1.88 -11.31 18.04
CA HIS A 245 3.30 -11.59 17.88
C HIS A 245 4.13 -10.81 18.89
N SER A 246 5.22 -11.40 19.40
CA SER A 246 6.11 -10.73 20.35
C SER A 246 6.88 -9.59 19.67
N LEU A 247 6.91 -8.43 20.29
CA LEU A 247 7.75 -7.29 19.92
C LEU A 247 9.06 -7.33 20.71
N VAL A 248 10.17 -7.16 20.00
CA VAL A 248 11.49 -6.90 20.60
C VAL A 248 11.60 -5.39 20.83
N VAL A 249 11.58 -4.96 22.08
CA VAL A 249 11.67 -3.54 22.47
C VAL A 249 13.13 -3.15 22.68
N LEU A 250 13.56 -2.06 22.02
CA LEU A 250 14.97 -1.63 21.99
C LEU A 250 15.25 -0.37 22.84
N GLN A 251 14.24 0.43 23.14
CA GLN A 251 14.39 1.63 23.97
C GLN A 251 13.67 1.46 25.31
N ASN A 252 14.15 2.17 26.32
CA ASN A 252 13.58 2.24 27.66
C ASN A 252 13.15 3.70 28.01
N ALA A 253 12.61 3.91 29.21
CA ALA A 253 12.07 5.19 29.66
C ALA A 253 13.09 6.36 29.64
N ASP A 254 14.38 6.07 29.56
CA ASP A 254 15.44 7.08 29.51
C ASP A 254 15.45 7.86 28.18
N TYR A 255 14.81 7.33 27.13
CA TYR A 255 14.83 7.94 25.81
C TYR A 255 13.73 9.00 25.60
N SER A 256 14.15 10.09 24.95
CA SER A 256 13.42 10.97 24.03
C SER A 256 12.03 10.55 23.54
N SER A 257 12.05 9.42 22.86
CA SER A 257 11.02 8.92 21.97
C SER A 257 10.34 7.67 22.52
N TRP A 258 10.58 7.34 23.79
CA TRP A 258 10.07 6.12 24.38
C TRP A 258 8.55 6.14 24.58
N LEU A 259 7.93 4.97 24.36
CA LEU A 259 6.54 4.68 24.69
C LEU A 259 6.48 3.38 25.50
N PRO A 260 5.54 3.26 26.45
CA PRO A 260 5.37 2.04 27.22
C PRO A 260 4.66 0.97 26.39
N LEU A 261 5.40 0.18 25.63
CA LEU A 261 4.82 -0.90 24.84
C LEU A 261 4.44 -2.09 25.74
N TYR A 262 3.29 -2.72 25.49
CA TYR A 262 2.90 -3.96 26.16
C TYR A 262 3.84 -5.13 25.81
N GLY A 263 4.47 -5.08 24.63
CA GLY A 263 5.38 -6.10 24.14
C GLY A 263 4.81 -7.01 23.06
N ASN A 264 3.59 -6.74 22.56
CA ASN A 264 2.95 -7.50 21.49
C ASN A 264 2.53 -6.61 20.31
N LEU A 265 2.63 -7.16 19.10
CA LEU A 265 2.05 -6.64 17.87
C LEU A 265 0.87 -7.54 17.50
N CYS A 266 -0.33 -6.98 17.43
CA CYS A 266 -1.51 -7.65 16.91
C CYS A 266 -1.66 -7.31 15.42
N CYS A 267 -1.88 -8.32 14.58
CA CYS A 267 -2.14 -8.13 13.17
C CYS A 267 -2.77 -9.38 12.54
N LYS A 268 -3.46 -9.19 11.41
CA LYS A 268 -3.92 -10.28 10.56
C LYS A 268 -2.94 -10.46 9.42
N LEU A 269 -2.18 -11.55 9.47
CA LEU A 269 -1.26 -11.98 8.42
C LEU A 269 -1.89 -13.10 7.59
N VAL A 270 -1.95 -12.91 6.27
CA VAL A 270 -2.58 -13.84 5.33
C VAL A 270 -1.60 -14.16 4.22
N ALA A 271 -1.44 -15.44 3.88
CA ALA A 271 -0.73 -15.88 2.68
C ALA A 271 -1.70 -16.58 1.72
N GLN A 272 -1.63 -16.22 0.43
CA GLN A 272 -2.38 -16.83 -0.66
C GLN A 272 -1.41 -17.45 -1.66
N PRO A 273 -1.11 -18.76 -1.52
CA PRO A 273 -0.27 -19.48 -2.47
C PRO A 273 -0.90 -19.52 -3.85
N VAL A 274 -0.07 -19.43 -4.90
CA VAL A 274 -0.55 -19.43 -6.28
C VAL A 274 -1.29 -20.73 -6.62
N CYS A 275 -0.87 -21.87 -6.06
CA CYS A 275 -1.57 -23.16 -6.18
C CYS A 275 -3.03 -23.13 -5.69
N MET A 276 -3.38 -22.18 -4.81
CA MET A 276 -4.73 -22.03 -4.27
C MET A 276 -5.57 -20.97 -4.99
N THR A 277 -4.93 -19.99 -5.65
CA THR A 277 -5.63 -18.87 -6.29
C THR A 277 -5.71 -18.96 -7.81
N SER A 278 -4.91 -19.82 -8.43
CA SER A 278 -4.78 -19.92 -9.88
C SER A 278 -4.91 -21.35 -10.37
N THR A 279 -5.20 -21.50 -11.67
CA THR A 279 -5.20 -22.81 -12.32
C THR A 279 -3.76 -23.29 -12.53
N MET A 280 -3.41 -24.42 -11.95
CA MET A 280 -2.06 -25.02 -12.09
C MET A 280 -1.92 -25.80 -13.39
N MET A 281 -2.99 -26.51 -13.78
CA MET A 281 -3.03 -27.31 -15.00
C MET A 281 -4.47 -27.44 -15.48
N CYS A 282 -4.67 -27.44 -16.80
CA CYS A 282 -5.94 -27.80 -17.41
C CYS A 282 -5.73 -28.55 -18.72
N GLY A 283 -6.68 -29.41 -19.08
CA GLY A 283 -6.54 -30.28 -20.26
C GLY A 283 -7.57 -31.41 -20.24
N TYR A 284 -7.61 -32.20 -21.31
CA TYR A 284 -8.55 -33.31 -21.39
C TYR A 284 -7.94 -34.56 -20.78
N LEU A 285 -8.70 -35.21 -19.88
CA LEU A 285 -8.37 -36.53 -19.38
C LEU A 285 -9.55 -37.47 -19.60
N SER A 286 -9.25 -38.68 -20.03
CA SER A 286 -10.23 -39.75 -20.19
C SER A 286 -10.31 -40.57 -18.90
N GLN A 287 -11.41 -40.41 -18.17
CA GLN A 287 -11.71 -41.19 -16.97
C GLN A 287 -12.15 -42.60 -17.35
N LYS A 288 -11.49 -43.62 -16.78
CA LYS A 288 -11.88 -45.03 -16.91
C LYS A 288 -12.71 -45.44 -15.69
N LYS A 289 -13.94 -45.91 -15.92
CA LYS A 289 -14.82 -46.48 -14.89
C LYS A 289 -15.18 -47.90 -15.27
N SER A 290 -15.00 -48.87 -14.38
CA SER A 290 -15.61 -50.20 -14.53
C SER A 290 -16.90 -50.24 -13.72
N VAL A 291 -18.04 -50.31 -14.39
CA VAL A 291 -19.36 -50.50 -13.75
C VAL A 291 -19.93 -51.81 -14.28
N GLU A 292 -20.25 -52.75 -13.38
CA GLU A 292 -20.80 -54.08 -13.72
C GLU A 292 -19.94 -54.89 -14.72
N GLY A 293 -18.62 -54.70 -14.70
CA GLY A 293 -17.67 -55.38 -15.59
C GLY A 293 -17.54 -54.76 -16.99
N ILE A 294 -18.24 -53.66 -17.27
CA ILE A 294 -18.12 -52.88 -18.51
C ILE A 294 -17.25 -51.66 -18.26
N ASP A 295 -16.14 -51.57 -19.01
CA ASP A 295 -15.24 -50.43 -18.99
C ASP A 295 -15.83 -49.27 -19.79
N HIS A 296 -16.21 -48.21 -19.09
CA HIS A 296 -16.63 -46.93 -19.66
C HIS A 296 -15.45 -45.95 -19.66
N CYS A 297 -15.27 -45.27 -20.78
CA CYS A 297 -14.28 -44.22 -20.94
C CYS A 297 -14.99 -42.90 -21.21
N CYS A 298 -14.82 -41.92 -20.32
CA CYS A 298 -15.44 -40.61 -20.45
C CYS A 298 -14.35 -39.55 -20.55
N ARG A 299 -14.30 -38.84 -21.67
CA ARG A 299 -13.38 -37.71 -21.86
C ARG A 299 -13.95 -36.49 -21.15
N LEU A 300 -13.16 -35.91 -20.26
CA LEU A 300 -13.53 -34.76 -19.43
C LEU A 300 -12.46 -33.68 -19.51
N PHE A 301 -12.88 -32.43 -19.56
CA PHE A 301 -11.99 -31.29 -19.38
C PHE A 301 -11.70 -31.11 -17.88
N CYS A 302 -10.45 -31.33 -17.49
CA CYS A 302 -10.01 -31.34 -16.10
C CYS A 302 -9.25 -30.06 -15.78
N VAL A 303 -9.42 -29.55 -14.56
CA VAL A 303 -8.78 -28.34 -14.04
C VAL A 303 -8.25 -28.63 -12.63
N LEU A 304 -6.95 -28.48 -12.43
CA LEU A 304 -6.28 -28.59 -11.13
C LEU A 304 -6.09 -27.18 -10.53
N SER A 305 -6.76 -26.92 -9.41
CA SER A 305 -6.66 -25.66 -8.68
C SER A 305 -7.20 -25.82 -7.25
N ALA A 306 -6.66 -25.05 -6.29
CA ALA A 306 -7.23 -24.97 -4.94
C ALA A 306 -7.40 -26.32 -4.21
N GLY A 307 -6.46 -27.25 -4.42
CA GLY A 307 -6.51 -28.58 -3.80
C GLY A 307 -7.58 -29.49 -4.39
N VAL A 308 -8.05 -29.21 -5.60
CA VAL A 308 -9.13 -29.95 -6.22
C VAL A 308 -8.85 -30.16 -7.70
N LEU A 309 -9.02 -31.40 -8.16
CA LEU A 309 -9.15 -31.73 -9.58
C LEU A 309 -10.64 -31.73 -9.93
N SER A 310 -11.07 -30.69 -10.65
CA SER A 310 -12.45 -30.53 -11.12
C SER A 310 -12.56 -30.97 -12.57
N CYS A 311 -13.47 -31.88 -12.88
CA CYS A 311 -13.67 -32.41 -14.22
C CYS A 311 -15.06 -32.05 -14.75
N TYR A 312 -15.09 -31.48 -15.95
CA TYR A 312 -16.25 -31.00 -16.69
C TYR A 312 -16.39 -31.78 -17.99
N PHE A 313 -17.57 -31.83 -18.60
CA PHE A 313 -17.71 -32.41 -19.94
C PHE A 313 -17.07 -31.52 -20.99
N THR A 314 -17.25 -30.20 -20.87
CA THR A 314 -16.71 -29.22 -21.81
C THR A 314 -16.22 -27.97 -21.07
N PRO A 315 -15.27 -27.21 -21.64
CA PRO A 315 -14.77 -25.98 -21.01
C PRO A 315 -15.86 -24.89 -20.90
N GLU A 316 -16.89 -24.90 -21.76
CA GLU A 316 -18.00 -23.93 -21.72
C GLU A 316 -18.83 -24.04 -20.42
N GLU A 317 -18.86 -25.21 -19.77
CA GLU A 317 -19.49 -25.40 -18.47
C GLU A 317 -18.85 -24.52 -17.38
N ILE A 318 -17.55 -24.24 -17.49
CA ILE A 318 -16.82 -23.38 -16.55
C ILE A 318 -17.27 -21.93 -16.71
N GLU A 319 -17.39 -21.45 -17.95
CA GLU A 319 -17.86 -20.09 -18.26
C GLU A 319 -19.31 -19.89 -17.80
N ALA A 320 -20.14 -20.93 -17.99
CA ALA A 320 -21.52 -20.98 -17.52
C ALA A 320 -21.66 -21.19 -15.99
N LYS A 321 -20.54 -21.34 -15.25
CA LYS A 321 -20.49 -21.59 -13.79
C LYS A 321 -21.28 -22.82 -13.36
N VAL A 322 -21.34 -23.85 -14.21
CA VAL A 322 -21.95 -25.14 -13.91
C VAL A 322 -21.04 -25.90 -12.93
N PRO A 323 -21.58 -26.61 -11.92
CA PRO A 323 -20.76 -27.41 -11.02
C PRO A 323 -20.07 -28.57 -11.77
N PRO A 324 -18.85 -28.98 -11.37
CA PRO A 324 -18.12 -30.05 -12.03
C PRO A 324 -18.82 -31.39 -11.90
N THR A 325 -18.79 -32.19 -12.97
CA THR A 325 -19.30 -33.56 -13.02
C THR A 325 -18.58 -34.49 -12.04
N LEU A 326 -17.26 -34.30 -11.89
CA LEU A 326 -16.44 -35.00 -10.92
C LEU A 326 -15.56 -34.01 -10.18
N ARG A 327 -15.51 -34.17 -8.86
CA ARG A 327 -14.62 -33.41 -7.99
C ARG A 327 -13.76 -34.38 -7.20
N VAL A 328 -12.44 -34.27 -7.34
CA VAL A 328 -11.48 -35.09 -6.62
C VAL A 328 -10.67 -34.17 -5.73
N ALA A 329 -10.74 -34.37 -4.41
CA ALA A 329 -9.85 -33.69 -3.48
C ALA A 329 -8.40 -34.13 -3.74
N ILE A 330 -7.48 -33.19 -3.78
CA ILE A 330 -6.04 -33.43 -3.85
C ILE A 330 -5.48 -32.87 -2.55
N ASP A 331 -5.25 -33.76 -1.59
CA ASP A 331 -4.80 -33.46 -0.25
C ASP A 331 -3.53 -34.25 0.11
N LYS A 332 -3.03 -34.07 1.33
CA LYS A 332 -1.79 -34.69 1.82
C LYS A 332 -1.85 -36.23 1.83
N ASP A 333 -3.05 -36.81 1.83
CA ASP A 333 -3.27 -38.25 1.83
C ASP A 333 -3.47 -38.83 0.42
N THR A 334 -3.66 -37.98 -0.59
CA THR A 334 -3.76 -38.37 -2.00
C THR A 334 -2.49 -39.08 -2.46
N ARG A 335 -2.65 -40.31 -2.96
CA ARG A 335 -1.57 -41.10 -3.55
C ARG A 335 -1.71 -41.14 -5.06
N ILE A 336 -0.65 -40.77 -5.75
CA ILE A 336 -0.58 -40.72 -7.20
C ILE A 336 0.28 -41.86 -7.71
N ARG A 337 -0.21 -42.63 -8.67
CA ARG A 337 0.52 -43.76 -9.27
C ARG A 337 0.33 -43.79 -10.78
N VAL A 338 1.35 -44.28 -11.49
CA VAL A 338 1.24 -44.61 -12.91
C VAL A 338 1.02 -46.12 -13.04
N ILE A 339 0.02 -46.49 -13.81
CA ILE A 339 -0.28 -47.87 -14.15
C ILE A 339 0.01 -48.05 -15.63
N GLU A 340 0.93 -48.98 -15.93
CA GLU A 340 1.24 -49.39 -17.29
C GLU A 340 0.51 -50.71 -17.61
N LYS A 341 -0.31 -50.70 -18.66
CA LYS A 341 -0.93 -51.91 -19.20
C LYS A 341 -0.39 -52.17 -20.61
N GLY A 342 0.36 -53.25 -20.76
CA GLY A 342 0.80 -53.74 -22.07
C GLY A 342 -0.21 -54.73 -22.66
N ARG A 343 -0.68 -54.47 -23.88
CA ARG A 343 -1.32 -55.49 -24.73
C ARG A 343 -0.66 -55.44 -26.12
N SER A 344 -0.13 -56.58 -26.57
CA SER A 344 0.38 -56.84 -27.93
C SER A 344 1.05 -55.64 -28.63
N GLY A 345 2.15 -55.14 -28.06
CA GLY A 345 3.00 -54.13 -28.70
C GLY A 345 2.68 -52.66 -28.37
N GLN A 346 1.56 -52.36 -27.70
CA GLN A 346 1.21 -51.00 -27.28
C GLN A 346 1.11 -50.92 -25.74
N THR A 347 2.00 -50.12 -25.13
CA THR A 347 1.98 -49.82 -23.69
C THR A 347 1.08 -48.61 -23.44
N SER A 348 -0.04 -48.82 -22.75
CA SER A 348 -0.90 -47.73 -22.32
C SER A 348 -0.54 -47.33 -20.89
N ARG A 349 -0.08 -46.09 -20.70
CA ARG A 349 0.15 -45.48 -19.38
C ARG A 349 -1.16 -44.85 -18.91
N SER A 350 -1.48 -44.99 -17.63
CA SER A 350 -2.64 -44.37 -17.01
C SER A 350 -2.30 -43.84 -15.63
N LEU A 351 -2.84 -42.68 -15.31
CA LEU A 351 -2.72 -42.01 -14.02
C LEU A 351 -3.77 -42.58 -13.07
N CYS A 352 -3.37 -42.96 -11.87
CA CYS A 352 -4.25 -43.44 -10.81
C CYS A 352 -4.15 -42.51 -9.61
N VAL A 353 -5.29 -41.91 -9.24
CA VAL A 353 -5.43 -41.03 -8.07
C VAL A 353 -6.21 -41.79 -7.00
N LEU A 354 -5.59 -41.94 -5.84
CA LEU A 354 -6.08 -42.74 -4.73
C LEU A 354 -6.25 -41.83 -3.50
N ASN A 355 -7.49 -41.62 -3.08
CA ASN A 355 -7.78 -40.95 -1.81
C ASN A 355 -8.21 -41.98 -0.77
N PRO A 356 -7.37 -42.27 0.24
CA PRO A 356 -7.76 -43.15 1.32
C PRO A 356 -8.86 -42.47 2.16
N SER A 357 -9.91 -43.20 2.50
CA SER A 357 -10.94 -42.72 3.43
C SER A 357 -11.31 -43.82 4.44
N PRO A 358 -11.83 -43.47 5.63
CA PRO A 358 -12.19 -44.45 6.67
C PRO A 358 -13.23 -45.49 6.20
N GLY A 359 -14.02 -45.16 5.18
CA GLY A 359 -15.06 -46.04 4.59
C GLY A 359 -14.65 -46.73 3.28
N GLY A 360 -13.39 -46.61 2.85
CA GLY A 360 -12.88 -47.18 1.60
C GLY A 360 -12.12 -46.16 0.74
N SER A 361 -11.10 -46.60 0.00
CA SER A 361 -10.31 -45.70 -0.85
C SER A 361 -11.02 -45.40 -2.17
N GLN A 362 -11.27 -44.12 -2.47
CA GLN A 362 -11.74 -43.73 -3.80
C GLN A 362 -10.56 -43.84 -4.77
N THR A 363 -10.66 -44.75 -5.73
CA THR A 363 -9.65 -44.97 -6.77
C THR A 363 -10.17 -44.48 -8.10
N LEU A 364 -9.47 -43.52 -8.70
CA LEU A 364 -9.84 -42.95 -9.99
C LEU A 364 -8.70 -43.15 -10.99
N VAL A 365 -9.03 -43.69 -12.16
CA VAL A 365 -8.05 -43.95 -13.22
C VAL A 365 -8.33 -43.03 -14.40
N PHE A 366 -7.31 -42.31 -14.82
CA PHE A 366 -7.31 -41.38 -15.95
C PHE A 366 -6.29 -41.83 -16.99
N SER A 367 -6.56 -41.52 -18.26
CA SER A 367 -5.58 -41.60 -19.34
C SER A 367 -5.63 -40.31 -20.15
N ALA A 368 -4.46 -39.80 -20.53
CA ALA A 368 -4.33 -38.68 -21.46
C ALA A 368 -4.28 -39.19 -22.91
N ASP A 369 -4.45 -38.29 -23.87
CA ASP A 369 -4.40 -38.63 -25.31
C ASP A 369 -2.95 -38.88 -25.77
N GLY A 370 -1.97 -38.26 -25.10
CA GLY A 370 -0.53 -38.44 -25.32
C GLY A 370 0.26 -38.82 -24.07
N SER A 371 1.42 -39.44 -24.26
CA SER A 371 2.34 -39.74 -23.13
C SER A 371 2.94 -38.49 -22.51
N GLU A 372 3.20 -37.45 -23.31
CA GLU A 372 3.75 -36.16 -22.83
C GLU A 372 2.73 -35.44 -21.94
N GLU A 373 1.48 -35.34 -22.40
CA GLU A 373 0.38 -34.75 -21.61
C GLU A 373 0.17 -35.52 -20.28
N LEU A 374 0.31 -36.84 -20.28
CA LEU A 374 0.23 -37.62 -19.04
C LEU A 374 1.35 -37.28 -18.05
N GLU A 375 2.58 -37.11 -18.53
CA GLU A 375 3.73 -36.71 -17.70
C GLU A 375 3.54 -35.27 -17.17
N ASP A 376 3.05 -34.35 -17.99
CA ASP A 376 2.70 -32.98 -17.56
C ASP A 376 1.66 -32.99 -16.43
N TRP A 377 0.62 -33.84 -16.55
CA TRP A 377 -0.37 -34.02 -15.49
C TRP A 377 0.23 -34.62 -14.22
N LEU A 378 1.11 -35.60 -14.33
CA LEU A 378 1.81 -36.20 -13.18
C LEU A 378 2.67 -35.17 -12.47
N ASP A 379 3.43 -34.38 -13.23
CA ASP A 379 4.28 -33.34 -12.67
C ASP A 379 3.49 -32.22 -12.02
N ALA A 380 2.37 -31.80 -12.64
CA ALA A 380 1.49 -30.79 -12.07
C ALA A 380 0.85 -31.27 -10.75
N LEU A 381 0.38 -32.51 -10.68
CA LEU A 381 -0.22 -33.05 -9.46
C LEU A 381 0.81 -33.23 -8.33
N HIS A 382 2.00 -33.74 -8.65
CA HIS A 382 3.08 -33.85 -7.65
C HIS A 382 3.55 -32.47 -7.18
N GLN A 383 3.65 -31.49 -8.08
CA GLN A 383 3.97 -30.11 -7.73
C GLN A 383 2.91 -29.52 -6.80
N HIS A 384 1.62 -29.75 -7.10
CA HIS A 384 0.51 -29.26 -6.29
C HIS A 384 0.53 -29.84 -4.87
N LEU A 385 0.80 -31.15 -4.72
CA LEU A 385 0.97 -31.78 -3.41
C LEU A 385 2.19 -31.25 -2.66
N PHE A 386 3.30 -31.02 -3.36
CA PHE A 386 4.49 -30.40 -2.79
C PHE A 386 4.18 -29.00 -2.27
N ASP A 387 3.52 -28.16 -3.06
CA ASP A 387 3.13 -26.80 -2.67
C ASP A 387 2.22 -26.78 -1.44
N GLN A 388 1.25 -27.70 -1.35
CA GLN A 388 0.42 -27.87 -0.15
C GLN A 388 1.23 -28.26 1.09
N GLY A 389 2.26 -29.09 0.91
CA GLY A 389 3.19 -29.44 1.99
C GLY A 389 3.99 -28.24 2.48
N GLN A 390 4.46 -27.37 1.57
CA GLN A 390 5.30 -26.22 1.91
C GLN A 390 4.50 -25.05 2.53
N TRP A 391 3.28 -24.80 2.04
CA TRP A 391 2.44 -23.70 2.53
C TRP A 391 1.56 -24.06 3.74
N LEU A 392 1.64 -25.31 4.22
CA LEU A 392 1.00 -25.79 5.45
C LEU A 392 -0.50 -25.41 5.52
N HIS A 393 -0.93 -24.78 6.61
CA HIS A 393 -2.33 -24.43 6.87
C HIS A 393 -2.89 -23.38 5.89
N CYS A 394 -2.04 -22.64 5.16
CA CYS A 394 -2.48 -21.68 4.16
C CYS A 394 -3.19 -22.36 2.97
N CYS A 395 -2.93 -23.65 2.76
CA CYS A 395 -3.60 -24.47 1.75
C CYS A 395 -4.84 -25.22 2.26
N ASP A 396 -5.04 -25.30 3.58
CA ASP A 396 -6.21 -25.97 4.17
C ASP A 396 -7.47 -25.08 4.09
N GLN A 397 -7.30 -23.78 4.37
CA GLN A 397 -8.37 -22.78 4.24
C GLN A 397 -7.82 -21.48 3.66
N LEU A 398 -8.19 -21.18 2.41
CA LEU A 398 -7.76 -19.95 1.75
C LEU A 398 -8.40 -18.72 2.42
N MET A 399 -7.61 -18.00 3.20
CA MET A 399 -8.02 -16.74 3.82
C MET A 399 -8.12 -15.64 2.76
N LYS A 400 -9.09 -14.73 2.91
CA LYS A 400 -9.29 -13.61 2.00
C LYS A 400 -8.40 -12.43 2.37
N ILE A 401 -7.74 -11.85 1.36
CA ILE A 401 -7.10 -10.54 1.48
C ILE A 401 -8.20 -9.48 1.33
N GLU A 402 -8.58 -8.87 2.45
CA GLU A 402 -9.53 -7.77 2.48
C GLU A 402 -8.78 -6.46 2.21
N VAL A 403 -8.93 -5.94 1.00
CA VAL A 403 -8.49 -4.59 0.67
C VAL A 403 -9.67 -3.67 0.96
N GLU A 404 -9.68 -3.05 2.14
CA GLU A 404 -10.63 -1.97 2.39
C GLU A 404 -10.37 -0.86 1.37
N SER A 405 -11.39 -0.53 0.55
CA SER A 405 -11.30 0.62 -0.34
C SER A 405 -10.98 1.86 0.48
N PRO A 406 -10.10 2.78 0.04
CA PRO A 406 -9.80 4.00 0.78
C PRO A 406 -11.11 4.67 1.15
N ARG A 407 -11.42 4.73 2.46
CA ARG A 407 -12.61 5.44 2.92
C ARG A 407 -12.41 6.87 2.45
N LYS A 408 -13.31 7.38 1.60
CA LYS A 408 -13.30 8.81 1.25
C LYS A 408 -13.24 9.55 2.59
N PRO A 409 -12.29 10.47 2.80
CA PRO A 409 -12.27 11.24 4.04
C PRO A 409 -13.65 11.84 4.19
N SER A 410 -14.31 11.56 5.31
CA SER A 410 -15.62 12.11 5.59
C SER A 410 -15.50 13.61 5.43
N LEU A 411 -16.25 14.19 4.49
CA LEU A 411 -16.24 15.64 4.21
C LEU A 411 -16.62 16.48 5.44
N PHE A 412 -16.99 15.84 6.55
CA PHE A 412 -17.43 16.44 7.81
C PHE A 412 -16.41 16.29 8.97
N LEU A 413 -15.21 15.76 8.75
CA LEU A 413 -14.23 15.50 9.85
C LEU A 413 -12.78 15.90 9.53
N ALA A 414 -12.58 16.88 8.66
CA ALA A 414 -11.25 17.42 8.34
C ALA A 414 -10.68 18.38 9.41
N LYS A 415 -11.34 18.49 10.57
CA LYS A 415 -10.79 19.16 11.76
C LYS A 415 -10.84 18.16 12.91
N GLN A 416 -9.67 17.87 13.48
CA GLN A 416 -9.53 17.34 14.82
C GLN A 416 -10.39 18.20 15.76
N ALA A 417 -11.07 17.57 16.73
CA ALA A 417 -11.95 18.25 17.67
C ALA A 417 -11.13 19.13 18.64
N ASP A 418 -10.58 20.21 18.14
CA ASP A 418 -10.16 21.34 18.96
C ASP A 418 -11.44 21.96 19.53
N SER A 419 -11.45 22.11 20.85
CA SER A 419 -12.47 22.78 21.65
C SER A 419 -13.24 23.84 20.85
N VAL A 420 -14.57 23.68 20.77
CA VAL A 420 -15.52 24.63 20.11
C VAL A 420 -15.33 26.08 20.60
N TYR A 421 -14.72 26.27 21.77
CA TYR A 421 -14.41 27.59 22.32
C TYR A 421 -13.23 28.32 21.64
N ASN A 422 -12.37 27.61 20.89
CA ASN A 422 -11.26 28.23 20.16
C ASN A 422 -11.64 28.73 18.75
N ASP A 423 -12.69 28.16 18.14
CA ASP A 423 -13.21 28.60 16.83
C ASP A 423 -14.19 29.79 16.97
N LEU A 424 -14.59 30.15 18.19
CA LEU A 424 -15.27 31.41 18.48
C LEU A 424 -14.24 32.54 18.64
N SER A 425 -13.55 32.87 17.54
CA SER A 425 -13.07 34.23 17.38
C SER A 425 -14.29 35.13 17.23
N ILE A 426 -14.79 35.67 18.34
CA ILE A 426 -15.70 36.81 18.31
C ILE A 426 -14.86 37.99 17.83
N ASN A 427 -14.61 38.04 16.52
CA ASN A 427 -14.15 39.23 15.87
C ASN A 427 -15.29 40.24 16.03
N SER A 428 -15.08 41.19 16.94
CA SER A 428 -15.89 42.39 17.02
C SER A 428 -15.98 43.02 15.62
N PRO A 429 -17.15 43.49 15.17
CA PRO A 429 -17.26 44.16 13.88
C PRO A 429 -16.52 45.49 13.97
N GLY A 430 -15.31 45.55 13.44
CA GLY A 430 -14.49 46.75 13.48
C GLY A 430 -12.99 46.46 13.44
N ARG A 431 -12.50 45.83 12.37
CA ARG A 431 -11.09 46.02 12.01
C ARG A 431 -11.04 47.24 11.11
N LEU A 432 -10.77 48.40 11.72
CA LEU A 432 -10.37 49.62 11.01
C LEU A 432 -9.23 49.25 10.07
N GLU A 433 -9.42 49.51 8.77
CA GLU A 433 -8.30 49.57 7.83
C GLU A 433 -7.24 50.49 8.43
N GLY A 434 -6.00 49.99 8.53
CA GLY A 434 -4.91 50.78 9.04
C GLY A 434 -4.78 52.03 8.17
N ILE A 435 -4.57 53.19 8.79
CA ILE A 435 -4.38 54.46 8.06
C ILE A 435 -3.27 54.30 6.99
N THR A 436 -2.28 53.45 7.24
CA THR A 436 -1.22 53.08 6.30
C THR A 436 -1.73 52.34 5.05
N ASP A 437 -2.74 51.48 5.19
CA ASP A 437 -3.29 50.70 4.08
C ASP A 437 -4.18 51.58 3.19
N ILE A 438 -4.95 52.49 3.81
CA ILE A 438 -5.76 53.50 3.11
C ILE A 438 -4.85 54.46 2.33
N ILE A 439 -3.74 54.90 2.94
CA ILE A 439 -2.77 55.79 2.29
C ILE A 439 -2.06 55.08 1.13
N HIS A 440 -1.66 53.81 1.30
CA HIS A 440 -1.03 53.04 0.23
C HIS A 440 -1.96 52.82 -0.96
N SER A 441 -3.22 52.45 -0.69
CA SER A 441 -4.24 52.27 -1.73
C SER A 441 -4.51 53.58 -2.48
N LYS A 442 -4.63 54.70 -1.77
CA LYS A 442 -4.81 56.03 -2.38
C LYS A 442 -3.62 56.48 -3.23
N ILE A 443 -2.39 56.14 -2.83
CA ILE A 443 -1.17 56.47 -3.58
C ILE A 443 -1.08 55.66 -4.87
N GLU A 444 -1.41 54.37 -4.82
CA GLU A 444 -1.47 53.51 -6.02
C GLU A 444 -2.58 53.95 -6.97
N GLU A 445 -3.76 54.32 -6.45
CA GLU A 445 -4.91 54.71 -7.27
C GLU A 445 -4.75 56.09 -7.92
N THR A 446 -3.99 57.00 -7.28
CA THR A 446 -3.73 58.35 -7.81
C THR A 446 -2.39 58.50 -8.51
N ASP A 447 -1.64 57.40 -8.70
CA ASP A 447 -0.33 57.39 -9.34
C ASP A 447 0.62 58.45 -8.71
N GLY A 448 0.57 58.55 -7.38
CA GLY A 448 1.38 59.49 -6.58
C GLY A 448 0.85 60.93 -6.48
N ARG A 449 -0.28 61.28 -7.11
CA ARG A 449 -0.83 62.66 -7.09
C ARG A 449 -1.47 63.04 -5.75
N PHE A 450 -1.86 62.07 -4.92
CA PHE A 450 -2.38 62.33 -3.57
C PHE A 450 -1.38 63.01 -2.62
N LEU A 451 -0.07 62.96 -2.92
CA LEU A 451 0.98 63.59 -2.12
C LEU A 451 1.35 65.01 -2.58
N ILE A 452 0.87 65.43 -3.76
CA ILE A 452 1.19 66.70 -4.38
C ILE A 452 -0.10 67.51 -4.41
N GLY A 453 -0.29 68.36 -3.40
CA GLY A 453 -1.50 69.16 -3.22
C GLY A 453 -1.71 70.18 -4.34
N GLU A 454 -2.21 69.74 -5.49
CA GLU A 454 -2.75 70.58 -6.56
C GLU A 454 -4.18 70.14 -6.88
N GLU A 455 -5.16 70.88 -6.35
CA GLU A 455 -6.51 70.89 -6.92
C GLU A 455 -6.55 71.88 -8.10
N PRO A 456 -7.00 71.46 -9.29
CA PRO A 456 -7.59 72.39 -10.24
C PRO A 456 -9.11 72.43 -10.07
N MET A 457 -9.59 73.60 -9.66
CA MET A 457 -10.98 74.07 -9.74
C MET A 457 -11.55 73.86 -11.16
N ALA A 458 -12.65 73.10 -11.32
CA ALA A 458 -13.55 73.26 -12.46
C ALA A 458 -14.94 72.61 -12.25
N VAL A 459 -15.93 73.50 -12.09
CA VAL A 459 -17.34 73.43 -12.53
C VAL A 459 -18.22 72.26 -12.04
N ALA A 460 -19.19 72.59 -11.18
CA ALA A 460 -20.28 71.72 -10.78
C ALA A 460 -21.07 71.22 -12.01
N ALA A 461 -21.16 69.89 -12.17
CA ALA A 461 -21.99 69.28 -13.18
C ALA A 461 -23.47 69.52 -12.87
N ASN A 462 -24.17 70.15 -13.81
CA ASN A 462 -25.58 70.47 -13.72
C ASN A 462 -26.45 69.22 -13.94
N TRP A 463 -27.01 68.69 -12.85
CA TRP A 463 -27.82 67.47 -12.80
C TRP A 463 -29.15 67.55 -13.58
N SER A 464 -29.52 68.73 -14.09
CA SER A 464 -30.78 68.94 -14.84
C SER A 464 -30.79 68.31 -16.24
N THR A 465 -29.66 67.78 -16.73
CA THR A 465 -29.53 67.19 -18.07
C THR A 465 -29.88 65.69 -18.13
N LEU A 466 -30.09 65.04 -16.98
CA LEU A 466 -30.49 63.61 -16.92
C LEU A 466 -31.98 63.37 -17.21
N PHE A 467 -32.82 64.41 -17.22
CA PHE A 467 -34.27 64.29 -17.42
C PHE A 467 -34.75 64.77 -18.80
N ASP A 468 -33.83 65.19 -19.67
CA ASP A 468 -34.16 65.57 -21.04
C ASP A 468 -34.20 64.29 -21.89
N GLY A 469 -35.41 63.73 -22.05
CA GLY A 469 -35.71 62.38 -22.55
C GLY A 469 -35.38 62.10 -24.02
N SER A 470 -34.20 62.50 -24.49
CA SER A 470 -33.76 62.31 -25.86
C SER A 470 -32.27 61.99 -25.96
N ARG A 471 -31.84 60.81 -25.48
CA ARG A 471 -30.62 60.12 -25.96
C ARG A 471 -30.75 58.59 -25.92
N SER A 472 -30.32 57.95 -27.01
CA SER A 472 -30.23 56.49 -27.19
C SER A 472 -28.96 55.96 -26.51
N LEU A 473 -29.11 54.99 -25.58
CA LEU A 473 -28.00 54.28 -24.96
C LEU A 473 -27.56 53.10 -25.85
N LEU A 474 -26.31 53.14 -26.29
CA LEU A 474 -25.64 52.05 -27.01
C LEU A 474 -24.76 51.29 -26.00
N VAL A 475 -25.18 50.07 -25.64
CA VAL A 475 -24.42 49.17 -24.76
C VAL A 475 -23.59 48.22 -25.62
N GLN A 476 -22.27 48.36 -25.57
CA GLN A 476 -21.34 47.44 -26.22
C GLN A 476 -20.75 46.47 -25.19
N LYS A 477 -21.09 45.18 -25.32
CA LYS A 477 -20.51 44.08 -24.54
C LYS A 477 -19.17 43.67 -25.16
N SER A 478 -18.11 43.57 -24.36
CA SER A 478 -16.91 42.82 -24.74
C SER A 478 -17.03 41.37 -24.28
N ILE A 479 -16.90 40.46 -25.24
CA ILE A 479 -16.92 39.00 -25.09
C ILE A 479 -15.48 38.50 -25.23
N LEU A 480 -15.02 37.68 -24.29
CA LEU A 480 -13.91 36.75 -24.47
C LEU A 480 -14.48 35.32 -24.31
N SER A 481 -14.39 34.55 -25.38
CA SER A 481 -14.69 33.11 -25.55
C SER A 481 -13.41 32.28 -25.35
N GLU A 482 -13.33 30.95 -25.19
CA GLU A 482 -14.18 29.83 -24.74
C GLU A 482 -13.23 28.63 -24.47
N SER A 483 -13.48 27.79 -23.45
CA SER A 483 -13.29 26.31 -23.45
C SER A 483 -13.67 25.75 -22.08
N LYS A 484 -14.92 25.30 -21.89
CA LYS A 484 -15.47 23.94 -22.09
C LYS A 484 -14.87 22.86 -21.18
N THR A 485 -15.58 22.54 -20.10
CA THR A 485 -16.14 21.20 -19.83
C THR A 485 -17.21 21.32 -18.73
N SER A 486 -18.50 21.26 -19.11
CA SER A 486 -19.54 20.59 -18.31
C SER A 486 -20.78 20.40 -19.16
N THR A 487 -21.31 19.19 -19.07
CA THR A 487 -22.46 18.61 -19.76
C THR A 487 -23.79 19.15 -19.23
N PRO A 488 -24.80 19.38 -20.08
CA PRO A 488 -26.20 19.50 -19.65
C PRO A 488 -27.02 18.30 -20.13
N TYR A 489 -27.77 17.68 -19.21
CA TYR A 489 -28.86 16.77 -19.55
C TYR A 489 -30.18 17.52 -19.42
N SER A 490 -30.89 17.61 -20.55
CA SER A 490 -32.23 18.16 -20.70
C SER A 490 -33.29 17.15 -20.26
N SER A 491 -34.33 17.64 -19.60
CA SER A 491 -35.58 16.91 -19.36
C SER A 491 -36.49 17.02 -20.60
N PRO A 492 -37.24 15.96 -20.99
CA PRO A 492 -38.29 16.08 -21.99
C PRO A 492 -39.67 16.26 -21.35
N ILE A 493 -40.51 17.08 -21.99
CA ILE A 493 -41.95 17.14 -21.77
C ILE A 493 -42.61 16.18 -22.77
N SER A 494 -43.47 15.28 -22.29
CA SER A 494 -44.56 14.75 -23.09
C SER A 494 -45.81 14.55 -22.24
N THR A 495 -46.92 15.03 -22.79
CA THR A 495 -48.28 15.00 -22.27
C THR A 495 -48.92 13.62 -22.48
N SER A 496 -49.51 13.03 -21.43
CA SER A 496 -50.65 12.13 -21.58
C SER A 496 -51.38 11.96 -20.25
N ALA A 497 -52.69 11.75 -20.34
CA ALA A 497 -53.68 11.92 -19.30
C ALA A 497 -53.97 10.66 -18.48
N SER A 498 -54.57 10.91 -17.31
CA SER A 498 -55.58 10.10 -16.59
C SER A 498 -55.14 8.94 -15.67
N ASN A 499 -55.87 8.91 -14.54
CA ASN A 499 -56.19 7.78 -13.65
C ASN A 499 -55.33 7.50 -12.40
N SER A 500 -55.85 8.04 -11.28
CA SER A 500 -56.08 7.40 -9.98
C SER A 500 -55.17 6.23 -9.55
N SER A 501 -54.46 6.38 -8.41
CA SER A 501 -54.71 5.60 -7.19
C SER A 501 -53.70 5.82 -6.05
N LYS A 502 -54.25 5.88 -4.82
CA LYS A 502 -53.77 5.29 -3.55
C LYS A 502 -52.37 5.67 -3.01
N LYS A 503 -52.40 6.52 -1.97
CA LYS A 503 -51.37 6.65 -0.91
C LYS A 503 -51.07 5.27 -0.29
N ARG A 504 -49.79 4.88 -0.21
CA ARG A 504 -49.32 3.71 0.55
C ARG A 504 -48.49 4.17 1.75
N ARG A 505 -48.79 3.60 2.91
CA ARG A 505 -48.28 3.90 4.26
C ARG A 505 -47.01 3.06 4.53
N ALA A 506 -46.12 3.58 5.39
CA ALA A 506 -44.89 2.93 5.84
C ALA A 506 -45.14 1.61 6.63
N PRO A 507 -44.19 0.67 6.66
CA PRO A 507 -44.32 -0.61 7.37
C PRO A 507 -44.04 -0.47 8.89
N PRO A 508 -44.63 -1.33 9.75
CA PRO A 508 -44.42 -1.32 11.19
C PRO A 508 -43.19 -2.14 11.64
N PRO A 509 -42.67 -1.92 12.86
CA PRO A 509 -41.50 -2.61 13.41
C PRO A 509 -41.79 -4.04 13.89
N PRO A 510 -40.75 -4.90 14.03
CA PRO A 510 -40.89 -6.32 14.38
C PRO A 510 -41.28 -6.55 15.85
N PRO A 511 -41.98 -7.66 16.16
CA PRO A 511 -42.43 -7.98 17.51
C PRO A 511 -41.31 -8.56 18.38
N SER A 512 -41.33 -8.15 19.65
CA SER A 512 -40.59 -8.74 20.76
C SER A 512 -41.28 -10.01 21.25
N GLY A 513 -40.49 -11.03 21.59
CA GLY A 513 -40.98 -12.16 22.38
C GLY A 513 -40.03 -13.34 22.49
N GLN A 514 -39.49 -13.49 23.71
CA GLN A 514 -39.07 -14.71 24.44
C GLN A 514 -38.02 -15.65 23.84
#